data_AF-A0A524G7N6-F1
#
_entry.id   AF-A0A524G7N6-F1
#
_cell.length_a   1.000
_cell.length_b   1.000
_cell.length_c   1.000
_cell.angle_alpha   90.00
_cell.angle_beta   90.00
_cell.angle_gamma   90.00
#
_symmetry.space_group_name_H-M   'P 1'
#
loop_
_entity.id
_entity.type
_entity.pdbx_description
1 polymer ?
#
loop_
_entity_poly.entity_id
_entity_poly.type
_entity_poly.pdbx_seq_one_letter_code
_entity_poly.pdbx_strand_id
1 'polypeptide(L)'
;MDVIRIKHIMNSLMILSFLIFGGLAAIVLITDAPLTNGTVALPFAFLFISIATLIITGQIDENPKLVQKYMRDWLIICTIGIVISALAFTFY
;
A
#
# COMPACT_ATOMS: atom_id res chain seq x y z
N MET A 1 6.13 -22.52 -10.11
CA MET A 1 4.98 -21.97 -10.85
C MET A 1 4.27 -20.86 -10.08
N ASP A 2 4.14 -20.95 -8.74
CA ASP A 2 3.45 -19.93 -7.93
C ASP A 2 4.16 -18.56 -7.85
N VAL A 3 5.50 -18.54 -7.83
CA VAL A 3 6.27 -17.29 -7.65
C VAL A 3 5.99 -16.27 -8.75
N ILE A 4 5.90 -16.70 -10.01
CA ILE A 4 5.62 -15.82 -11.15
C ILE A 4 4.22 -15.21 -11.03
N ARG A 5 3.23 -16.04 -10.65
CA ARG A 5 1.85 -15.58 -10.44
C ARG A 5 1.76 -14.60 -9.27
N ILE A 6 2.38 -14.93 -8.14
CA ILE A 6 2.40 -14.06 -6.94
C ILE A 6 3.06 -12.73 -7.28
N LYS A 7 4.21 -12.75 -7.95
CA LYS A 7 4.90 -11.54 -8.39
C LYS A 7 4.01 -10.69 -9.29
N HIS A 8 3.33 -11.32 -10.26
CA HIS A 8 2.41 -10.61 -11.13
C HIS A 8 1.27 -9.94 -10.35
N ILE A 9 0.63 -10.68 -9.44
CA ILE A 9 -0.44 -10.15 -8.57
C ILE A 9 0.07 -8.98 -7.72
N MET A 10 1.23 -9.11 -7.09
CA MET A 10 1.81 -8.06 -6.27
C MET A 10 2.16 -6.81 -7.09
N ASN A 11 2.70 -7.00 -8.29
CA ASN A 11 3.02 -5.87 -9.16
C ASN A 11 1.74 -5.16 -9.65
N SER A 12 0.70 -5.92 -10.01
CA SER A 12 -0.61 -5.36 -10.34
C SER A 12 -1.23 -4.61 -9.16
N LEU A 13 -1.11 -5.14 -7.94
CA LEU A 13 -1.61 -4.49 -6.73
C LEU A 13 -0.89 -3.18 -6.44
N MET A 14 0.44 -3.15 -6.61
CA MET A 14 1.25 -1.94 -6.45
C MET A 14 0.80 -0.84 -7.42
N ILE A 15 0.66 -1.18 -8.71
CA ILE A 15 0.22 -0.23 -9.75
C ILE A 15 -1.19 0.26 -9.48
N LEU A 16 -2.12 -0.64 -9.15
CA LEU A 16 -3.50 -0.29 -8.84
C LEU A 16 -3.57 0.66 -7.64
N SER A 17 -2.83 0.36 -6.58
CA SER A 17 -2.79 1.21 -5.37
C SER A 17 -2.22 2.60 -5.70
N PHE A 18 -1.16 2.66 -6.52
CA PHE A 18 -0.59 3.92 -6.96
C PHE A 18 -1.58 4.74 -7.82
N LEU A 19 -2.33 4.08 -8.69
CA LEU A 19 -3.33 4.70 -9.55
C LEU A 19 -4.50 5.26 -8.71
N ILE A 20 -4.96 4.52 -7.70
CA ILE A 20 -5.97 5.00 -6.75
C ILE A 20 -5.46 6.21 -5.97
N PHE A 21 -4.21 6.17 -5.47
CA PHE A 21 -3.59 7.33 -4.83
C PHE A 21 -3.58 8.54 -5.75
N GLY A 22 -3.10 8.39 -6.99
CA GLY A 22 -3.03 9.48 -7.96
C GLY A 22 -4.41 10.05 -8.30
N GLY A 23 -5.42 9.20 -8.48
CA GLY A 23 -6.80 9.62 -8.72
C GLY A 23 -7.39 10.39 -7.54
N LEU A 24 -7.22 9.89 -6.32
CA LEU A 24 -7.71 10.58 -5.11
C LEU A 24 -6.98 11.91 -4.88
N ALA A 25 -5.66 11.94 -5.06
CA ALA A 25 -4.87 13.16 -4.95
C ALA A 25 -5.30 14.21 -6.00
N ALA A 26 -5.53 13.79 -7.24
CA ALA A 26 -6.03 14.66 -8.30
C ALA A 26 -7.42 15.22 -7.96
N ILE A 27 -8.33 14.41 -7.42
CA ILE A 27 -9.65 14.87 -6.97
C ILE A 27 -9.50 15.95 -5.88
N VAL A 28 -8.66 15.71 -4.87
CA VAL A 28 -8.41 16.69 -3.80
C VAL A 28 -7.89 18.01 -4.36
N LEU A 29 -6.95 17.95 -5.32
CA LEU A 29 -6.39 19.13 -5.97
C LEU A 29 -7.40 19.89 -6.85
N ILE A 30 -8.22 19.17 -7.62
CA ILE A 30 -9.21 19.81 -8.53
C ILE A 30 -10.37 20.42 -7.76
N THR A 31 -10.76 19.81 -6.64
CA THR A 31 -11.92 20.24 -5.85
C THR A 31 -11.58 21.28 -4.79
N ASP A 32 -10.31 21.66 -4.65
CA ASP A 32 -9.79 22.50 -3.55
C ASP A 32 -10.32 22.04 -2.19
N ALA A 33 -10.44 20.72 -2.01
CA ALA A 33 -10.99 20.15 -0.81
C ALA A 33 -10.07 20.47 0.38
N PRO A 34 -10.63 20.86 1.55
CA PRO A 34 -9.81 21.17 2.71
C PRO A 34 -8.99 19.94 3.11
N LEU A 35 -7.69 20.14 3.32
CA LEU A 35 -6.71 19.13 3.73
C LEU A 35 -6.91 18.76 5.21
N THR A 36 -8.03 18.10 5.50
CA THR A 36 -8.31 17.53 6.82
C THR A 36 -7.81 16.10 6.89
N ASN A 37 -7.66 15.57 8.11
CA ASN A 37 -7.25 14.18 8.32
C ASN A 37 -8.15 13.19 7.57
N GLY A 38 -9.46 13.46 7.43
CA GLY A 38 -10.39 12.61 6.68
C GLY A 38 -10.12 12.61 5.17
N THR A 39 -9.79 13.78 4.61
CA THR A 39 -9.56 13.94 3.16
C THR A 39 -8.22 13.34 2.72
N VAL A 40 -7.19 13.42 3.57
CA VAL A 40 -5.84 12.94 3.22
C VAL A 40 -5.62 11.47 3.57
N ALA A 41 -6.32 10.92 4.57
CA ALA A 41 -6.10 9.55 5.06
C ALA A 41 -6.13 8.50 3.95
N LEU A 42 -7.16 8.56 3.10
CA LEU A 42 -7.37 7.55 2.07
C LEU A 42 -6.29 7.57 0.98
N PRO A 43 -5.95 8.72 0.35
CA PRO A 43 -4.80 8.78 -0.56
C PRO A 43 -3.51 8.24 0.07
N PHE A 44 -3.16 8.67 1.28
CA PHE A 44 -1.92 8.23 1.94
C PHE A 44 -1.93 6.74 2.29
N ALA A 45 -3.09 6.15 2.60
CA ALA A 45 -3.21 4.71 2.80
C ALA A 45 -2.87 3.92 1.52
N PHE A 46 -3.36 4.36 0.36
CA PHE A 46 -3.04 3.72 -0.91
C PHE A 46 -1.58 3.93 -1.33
N LEU A 47 -1.00 5.09 -1.01
CA LEU A 47 0.43 5.32 -1.18
C LEU A 47 1.26 4.36 -0.31
N PHE A 48 0.89 4.19 0.97
CA PHE A 48 1.55 3.26 1.87
C PHE A 48 1.49 1.82 1.37
N ILE A 49 0.31 1.36 0.94
CA ILE A 49 0.15 0.00 0.37
C ILE A 49 1.03 -0.16 -0.88
N SER A 50 1.09 0.85 -1.75
CA SER A 50 1.94 0.81 -2.95
C SER A 50 3.42 0.67 -2.59
N ILE A 51 3.92 1.48 -1.65
CA ILE A 51 5.32 1.43 -1.18
C ILE A 51 5.64 0.10 -0.51
N ALA A 52 4.78 -0.38 0.40
CA ALA A 52 4.98 -1.65 1.07
C ALA A 52 5.03 -2.82 0.06
N THR A 53 4.17 -2.76 -0.96
CA THR A 53 4.15 -3.76 -2.03
C THR A 53 5.42 -3.70 -2.89
N LEU A 54 5.93 -2.50 -3.19
CA LEU A 54 7.19 -2.30 -3.92
C LEU A 54 8.40 -2.89 -3.19
N ILE A 55 8.49 -2.67 -1.87
CA ILE A 55 9.57 -3.23 -1.06
C ILE A 55 9.54 -4.76 -1.11
N ILE A 56 8.36 -5.34 -0.97
CA ILE A 56 8.18 -6.80 -0.93
C ILE A 56 8.42 -7.44 -2.30
N THR A 57 7.98 -6.81 -3.39
CA THR A 57 8.28 -7.30 -4.74
C THR A 57 9.78 -7.24 -5.04
N GLY A 58 10.48 -6.20 -4.59
CA GLY A 58 11.94 -6.12 -4.66
C GLY A 58 12.63 -7.27 -3.92
N GLN A 59 12.20 -7.58 -2.70
CA GLN A 59 12.74 -8.71 -1.91
C GLN A 59 12.47 -10.07 -2.57
N ILE A 60 11.31 -10.24 -3.21
CA ILE A 60 10.96 -11.44 -3.98
C ILE A 60 11.89 -11.61 -5.18
N ASP A 61 12.27 -10.53 -5.84
CA ASP A 61 13.16 -10.57 -7.00
C ASP A 61 14.59 -10.95 -6.64
N GLU A 62 15.08 -10.46 -5.50
CA GLU A 62 16.39 -10.84 -4.99
C GLU A 62 16.43 -12.30 -4.51
N ASN A 63 15.37 -12.78 -3.85
CA ASN A 63 15.35 -14.12 -3.27
C ASN A 63 13.99 -14.84 -3.41
N PRO A 64 13.69 -15.40 -4.59
CA PRO A 64 12.36 -15.95 -4.90
C PRO A 64 11.99 -17.21 -4.10
N LYS A 65 12.94 -17.83 -3.39
CA LYS A 65 12.69 -19.01 -2.55
C LYS A 65 11.90 -18.68 -1.28
N LEU A 66 11.86 -17.42 -0.86
CA LEU A 66 11.24 -16.96 0.38
C LEU A 66 9.90 -16.24 0.18
N VAL A 67 9.28 -16.35 -1.01
CA VAL A 67 8.05 -15.64 -1.38
C VAL A 67 6.93 -15.75 -0.35
N GLN A 68 6.68 -16.93 0.20
CA GLN A 68 5.65 -17.11 1.24
C GLN A 68 5.93 -16.31 2.51
N LYS A 69 7.21 -16.23 2.92
CA LYS A 69 7.63 -15.42 4.06
C LYS A 69 7.37 -13.94 3.76
N TYR A 70 7.80 -13.45 2.59
CA TYR A 70 7.63 -12.06 2.21
C TYR A 70 6.16 -11.66 2.05
N MET A 71 5.31 -12.53 1.52
CA MET A 71 3.86 -12.28 1.49
C MET A 71 3.25 -12.17 2.89
N ARG A 72 3.68 -13.02 3.83
CA ARG A 72 3.24 -12.93 5.22
C ARG A 72 3.73 -11.64 5.87
N ASP A 73 4.99 -11.29 5.64
CA ASP A 73 5.60 -10.08 6.19
C ASP A 73 4.90 -8.83 5.62
N TRP A 74 4.56 -8.82 4.32
CA TRP A 74 3.72 -7.80 3.69
C TRP A 74 2.38 -7.63 4.40
N LEU A 75 1.68 -8.74 4.65
CA LEU A 75 0.37 -8.73 5.28
C LEU A 75 0.46 -8.21 6.73
N ILE A 76 1.51 -8.58 7.45
CA ILE A 76 1.80 -8.06 8.79
C ILE A 76 2.07 -6.56 8.75
N ILE A 77 2.91 -6.08 7.83
CA ILE A 77 3.24 -4.65 7.67
C ILE A 77 1.98 -3.85 7.36
N CYS A 78 1.14 -4.32 6.42
CA CYS A 78 -0.12 -3.67 6.09
C CYS A 78 -1.07 -3.63 7.30
N THR A 79 -1.19 -4.74 8.04
CA THR A 79 -2.07 -4.82 9.22
C THR A 79 -1.59 -3.89 10.33
N ILE A 80 -0.29 -3.89 10.64
CA ILE A 80 0.29 -3.00 11.65
C ILE A 80 0.11 -1.54 11.23
N GLY A 81 0.34 -1.21 9.96
CA GLY A 81 0.11 0.13 9.44
C GLY A 81 -1.35 0.60 9.64
N ILE A 82 -2.32 -0.28 9.39
CA ILE A 82 -3.74 0.00 9.65
C ILE A 82 -3.99 0.22 11.15
N VAL A 83 -3.48 -0.66 12.02
CA VAL A 83 -3.68 -0.57 13.47
C VAL A 83 -3.06 0.71 14.04
N ILE A 84 -1.83 1.04 13.66
CA ILE A 84 -1.16 2.27 14.10
C ILE A 84 -1.93 3.49 13.63
N SER A 85 -2.38 3.50 12.37
CA SER A 85 -3.18 4.60 11.84
C SER A 85 -4.50 4.75 12.60
N ALA A 86 -5.22 3.64 12.84
CA ALA A 86 -6.47 3.66 13.58
C ALA A 86 -6.29 4.17 15.03
N LEU A 87 -5.21 3.76 15.71
CA LEU A 87 -4.87 4.26 17.04
C LEU A 87 -4.54 5.76 16.99
N ALA A 88 -3.73 6.21 16.03
CA ALA A 88 -3.40 7.62 15.85
C ALA A 88 -4.65 8.49 15.63
N PHE A 89 -5.61 8.01 14.84
CA PHE A 89 -6.91 8.66 14.62
C PHE A 89 -7.83 8.63 15.84
N THR A 90 -7.73 7.61 16.70
CA THR A 90 -8.58 7.50 17.90
C THR A 90 -8.07 8.40 19.02
N PHE A 91 -6.76 8.62 19.09
CA PHE A 91 -6.10 9.41 20.14
C PHE A 91 -5.82 10.87 19.77
N TYR A 92 -6.20 11.33 18.58
CA TYR A 92 -6.08 12.71 18.09
C TYR A 92 -7.47 13.30 17.81
#